data_AF-A0A662IRN1-F1
#
_entry.id   AF-A0A662IRN1-F1
#
_cell.length_a   1.000
_cell.length_b   1.000
_cell.length_c   1.000
_cell.angle_alpha   90.00
_cell.angle_beta   90.00
_cell.angle_gamma   90.00
#
_symmetry.space_group_name_H-M   'P 1'
#
loop_
_entity.id
_entity.type
_entity.pdbx_description
1 polymer ?
#
loop_
_entity_poly.entity_id
_entity_poly.type
_entity_poly.pdbx_seq_one_letter_code
_entity_poly.pdbx_strand_id
1 'polypeptide(L)'
;MGKKKVKLGMPLLSRPFLIECPVAASQAFKRRSGHFVKLDSNRRAEIADSGDSEIIGWALVGADWTSSSTAGADKITVDTHPLHVWEIPADATFTAANLAALIGKTCDLIVDGNGIQKADIGESNEDVIVIIGGDVDEQTLYVHLNPNKLYATGVV
;
A
#
# COMPACT_ATOMS: atom_id res chain seq x y z
N MET A 1 23.55 21.92 35.02
CA MET A 1 22.18 21.70 34.49
C MET A 1 22.28 21.62 32.96
N GLY A 2 22.43 20.41 32.41
CA GLY A 2 22.67 20.21 30.98
C GLY A 2 21.40 20.45 30.16
N LYS A 3 21.42 21.42 29.25
CA LYS A 3 20.30 21.68 28.35
C LYS A 3 20.18 20.50 27.37
N LYS A 4 19.13 19.68 27.52
CA LYS A 4 18.74 18.70 26.50
C LYS A 4 18.44 19.47 25.21
N LYS A 5 19.27 19.27 24.18
CA LYS A 5 18.97 19.73 22.82
C LYS A 5 17.82 18.88 22.29
N VAL A 6 16.61 19.40 22.30
CA VAL A 6 15.52 18.84 21.49
C VAL A 6 15.85 19.22 20.05
N LYS A 7 16.25 18.24 19.23
CA LYS A 7 16.29 18.39 17.77
C LYS A 7 14.84 18.50 17.30
N LEU A 8 14.37 19.72 17.09
CA LEU A 8 13.10 19.98 16.40
C LEU A 8 13.15 19.33 15.01
N GLY A 9 12.13 18.53 14.68
CA GLY A 9 11.91 17.95 13.35
C GLY A 9 12.29 16.48 13.15
N MET A 10 12.83 15.77 14.15
CA MET A 10 12.97 14.31 14.05
C MET A 10 11.88 13.62 14.88
N PRO A 11 11.07 12.70 14.30
CA PRO A 11 10.13 11.92 15.08
C PRO A 11 10.87 11.15 16.18
N LEU A 12 10.38 11.32 17.41
CA LEU A 12 10.99 10.86 18.66
C LEU A 12 10.76 9.36 18.94
N LEU A 13 10.20 8.63 17.99
CA LEU A 13 9.80 7.24 18.13
C LEU A 13 10.34 6.40 16.98
N SER A 14 10.72 5.16 17.30
CA SER A 14 11.12 4.10 16.38
C SER A 14 10.21 4.03 15.17
N ARG A 15 10.74 4.18 13.95
CA ARG A 15 10.11 3.83 12.66
C ARG A 15 8.57 3.95 12.70
N PRO A 16 7.98 5.14 12.94
CA PRO A 16 6.57 5.28 13.33
C PRO A 16 5.59 4.88 12.21
N PHE A 17 6.12 4.53 11.05
CA PHE A 17 5.39 4.11 9.87
C PHE A 17 5.48 2.61 9.62
N LEU A 18 6.27 1.85 10.40
CA LEU A 18 6.30 0.40 10.31
C LEU A 18 5.54 -0.17 11.49
N ILE A 19 4.44 -0.88 11.23
CA ILE A 19 3.66 -1.56 12.25
C ILE A 19 3.72 -3.06 12.04
N GLU A 20 3.75 -3.83 13.12
CA GLU A 20 3.61 -5.29 13.06
C GLU A 20 2.13 -5.64 13.24
N CYS A 21 1.54 -6.32 12.25
CA CYS A 21 0.13 -6.68 12.27
C CYS A 21 -0.05 -8.20 12.18
N PRO A 22 -0.98 -8.81 12.96
CA PRO A 22 -1.42 -10.17 12.71
C PRO A 22 -2.08 -10.24 11.32
N VAL A 23 -1.89 -11.34 10.60
CA VAL A 23 -2.44 -11.51 9.25
C VAL A 23 -3.74 -12.31 9.29
N ALA A 24 -4.69 -12.00 8.42
CA ALA A 24 -5.85 -12.86 8.14
C ALA A 24 -5.38 -14.25 7.65
N ALA A 25 -6.29 -15.23 7.69
CA ALA A 25 -5.95 -16.58 7.24
C ALA A 25 -5.72 -16.61 5.72
N SER A 26 -4.77 -17.44 5.29
CA SER A 26 -4.56 -17.82 3.88
C SER A 26 -4.40 -16.66 2.89
N GLN A 27 -3.77 -15.57 3.34
CA GLN A 27 -3.44 -14.41 2.50
C GLN A 27 -2.22 -14.72 1.66
N ALA A 28 -2.33 -14.63 0.34
CA ALA A 28 -1.27 -14.99 -0.60
C ALA A 28 -0.52 -13.74 -1.11
N PHE A 29 0.56 -13.38 -0.43
CA PHE A 29 1.47 -12.31 -0.84
C PHE A 29 2.37 -12.80 -1.98
N LYS A 30 2.46 -12.03 -3.06
CA LYS A 30 3.29 -12.34 -4.23
C LYS A 30 4.36 -11.29 -4.37
N ARG A 31 5.60 -11.68 -4.66
CA ARG A 31 6.73 -10.74 -4.76
C ARG A 31 6.49 -9.58 -5.74
N ARG A 32 5.65 -9.78 -6.74
CA ARG A 32 5.33 -8.77 -7.78
C ARG A 32 4.02 -8.02 -7.53
N SER A 33 3.23 -8.36 -6.51
CA SER A 33 1.88 -7.79 -6.28
C SER A 33 1.21 -8.27 -4.99
N GLY A 34 0.10 -7.64 -4.57
CA GLY A 34 -0.66 -8.15 -3.43
C GLY A 34 -0.02 -7.76 -2.09
N HIS A 35 0.59 -6.57 -2.06
CA HIS A 35 1.25 -6.03 -0.88
C HIS A 35 0.45 -4.90 -0.24
N PHE A 36 -0.43 -4.20 -0.97
CA PHE A 36 -1.35 -3.29 -0.32
C PHE A 36 -2.29 -4.06 0.58
N VAL A 37 -2.40 -3.62 1.82
CA VAL A 37 -3.20 -4.28 2.84
C VAL A 37 -4.19 -3.31 3.47
N LYS A 38 -5.35 -3.86 3.84
CA LYS A 38 -6.35 -3.25 4.72
C LYS A 38 -6.40 -3.99 6.05
N LEU A 39 -7.26 -3.54 6.96
CA LEU A 39 -7.59 -4.27 8.16
C LEU A 39 -8.95 -4.97 8.00
N ASP A 40 -9.00 -6.25 8.34
CA ASP A 40 -10.26 -6.98 8.48
C ASP A 40 -11.06 -6.48 9.70
N SER A 41 -12.28 -6.99 9.86
CA SER A 41 -13.15 -6.67 11.02
C SER A 41 -12.54 -6.98 12.39
N ASN A 42 -11.51 -7.82 12.45
CA ASN A 42 -10.78 -8.21 13.67
C ASN A 42 -9.43 -7.49 13.80
N ARG A 43 -9.17 -6.44 12.98
CA ARG A 43 -7.92 -5.67 12.96
C ARG A 43 -6.69 -6.51 12.58
N ARG A 44 -6.86 -7.44 11.65
CA ARG A 44 -5.78 -8.22 11.05
C ARG A 44 -5.51 -7.71 9.64
N ALA A 45 -4.25 -7.73 9.22
CA ALA A 45 -3.87 -7.38 7.87
C ALA A 45 -4.46 -8.38 6.87
N GLU A 46 -5.20 -7.86 5.91
CA GLU A 46 -5.79 -8.58 4.77
C GLU A 46 -5.34 -7.88 3.49
N ILE A 47 -5.04 -8.65 2.44
CA ILE A 47 -4.67 -8.08 1.13
C ILE A 47 -5.87 -7.27 0.62
N ALA A 48 -5.62 -6.02 0.23
CA ALA A 48 -6.65 -5.15 -0.33
C ALA A 48 -7.16 -5.70 -1.66
N ASP A 49 -8.48 -5.69 -1.83
CA ASP A 49 -9.22 -6.15 -3.00
C ASP A 49 -9.78 -4.95 -3.79
N SER A 50 -10.33 -5.22 -4.98
CA SER A 50 -11.00 -4.23 -5.82
C SER A 50 -12.18 -3.60 -5.07
N GLY A 51 -12.29 -2.27 -5.13
CA GLY A 51 -13.36 -1.52 -4.46
C GLY A 51 -13.12 -1.26 -2.96
N ASP A 52 -11.97 -1.67 -2.42
CA ASP A 52 -11.61 -1.28 -1.06
C ASP A 52 -11.28 0.21 -1.00
N SER A 53 -12.02 0.93 -0.16
CA SER A 53 -11.87 2.39 0.01
C SER A 53 -10.85 2.79 1.07
N GLU A 54 -10.31 1.82 1.82
CA GLU A 54 -9.42 2.05 2.96
C GLU A 54 -8.22 1.10 2.91
N ILE A 55 -7.03 1.67 2.70
CA ILE A 55 -5.76 0.93 2.69
C ILE A 55 -4.89 1.46 3.84
N ILE A 56 -4.27 0.55 4.59
CA ILE A 56 -3.43 0.91 5.73
C ILE A 56 -1.95 1.03 5.37
N GLY A 57 -1.51 0.37 4.30
CA GLY A 57 -0.08 0.32 3.98
C GLY A 57 0.32 -0.77 3.00
N TRP A 58 1.64 -0.93 2.88
CA TRP A 58 2.32 -1.92 2.06
C TRP A 58 3.01 -2.97 2.93
N ALA A 59 2.64 -4.23 2.77
CA ALA A 59 3.22 -5.36 3.46
C ALA A 59 4.67 -5.62 3.00
N LEU A 60 5.62 -5.59 3.93
CA LEU A 60 7.04 -5.85 3.66
C LEU A 60 7.35 -7.35 3.66
N VAL A 61 6.80 -8.07 2.69
CA VAL A 61 7.02 -9.51 2.49
C VAL A 61 8.11 -9.70 1.44
N GLY A 62 9.25 -10.29 1.81
CA GLY A 62 10.43 -10.35 0.92
C GLY A 62 10.39 -11.41 -0.18
N ALA A 63 9.37 -12.26 -0.21
CA ALA A 63 9.20 -13.35 -1.18
C ALA A 63 7.73 -13.74 -1.30
N ASP A 64 7.39 -14.56 -2.29
CA ASP A 64 6.08 -15.22 -2.36
C ASP A 64 5.84 -16.00 -1.07
N TRP A 65 4.74 -15.68 -0.38
CA TRP A 65 4.43 -16.26 0.91
C TRP A 65 2.91 -16.29 1.12
N THR A 66 2.43 -17.36 1.74
CA THR A 66 1.02 -17.49 2.10
C THR A 66 0.92 -17.63 3.60
N SER A 67 0.08 -16.80 4.23
CA SER A 67 -0.15 -16.89 5.67
C SER A 67 -0.87 -18.19 6.02
N SER A 68 -0.68 -18.62 7.27
CA SER A 68 -1.31 -19.76 7.90
C SER A 68 -2.81 -19.78 7.66
N SER A 69 -3.38 -20.97 7.59
CA SER A 69 -4.84 -21.17 7.61
C SER A 69 -5.48 -20.78 8.94
N THR A 70 -4.68 -20.55 9.98
CA THR A 70 -5.14 -20.04 11.28
C THR A 70 -4.91 -18.53 11.33
N ALA A 71 -5.99 -17.75 11.28
CA ALA A 71 -5.92 -16.29 11.31
C ALA A 71 -5.22 -15.76 12.57
N GLY A 72 -4.28 -14.84 12.39
CA GLY A 72 -3.47 -14.25 13.45
C GLY A 72 -2.31 -15.12 13.95
N ALA A 73 -2.09 -16.31 13.39
CA ALA A 73 -0.92 -17.14 13.71
C ALA A 73 0.38 -16.50 13.18
N ASP A 74 0.29 -15.86 12.02
CA ASP A 74 1.42 -15.13 11.42
C ASP A 74 1.28 -13.62 11.60
N LYS A 75 2.42 -12.94 11.50
CA LYS A 75 2.51 -11.49 11.52
C LYS A 75 3.39 -10.98 10.39
N ILE A 76 3.08 -9.79 9.91
CA ILE A 76 3.87 -9.06 8.91
C ILE A 76 4.19 -7.66 9.41
N THR A 77 5.25 -7.09 8.87
CA THR A 77 5.50 -5.64 8.98
C THR A 77 4.80 -4.94 7.84
N VAL A 78 4.03 -3.91 8.15
CA VAL A 78 3.34 -3.05 7.17
C VAL A 78 3.96 -1.67 7.21
N ASP A 79 4.35 -1.18 6.03
CA ASP A 79 4.75 0.20 5.81
C ASP A 79 3.53 1.07 5.55
N THR A 80 3.24 1.92 6.52
CA THR A 80 2.07 2.81 6.59
C THR A 80 2.43 4.25 6.22
N HIS A 81 3.66 4.51 5.74
CA HIS A 81 4.05 5.87 5.37
C HIS A 81 3.31 6.28 4.09
N PRO A 82 2.49 7.34 4.11
CA PRO A 82 1.61 7.64 2.99
C PRO A 82 2.31 8.17 1.74
N LEU A 83 3.53 8.68 1.89
CA LEU A 83 4.35 9.21 0.79
C LEU A 83 5.50 8.27 0.40
N HIS A 84 5.58 7.07 0.97
CA HIS A 84 6.49 6.08 0.42
C HIS A 84 5.97 5.60 -0.92
N VAL A 85 6.89 5.28 -1.82
CA VAL A 85 6.61 5.00 -3.21
C VAL A 85 6.81 3.52 -3.46
N TRP A 86 5.82 2.91 -4.09
CA TRP A 86 5.85 1.51 -4.50
C TRP A 86 5.54 1.39 -5.97
N GLU A 87 6.06 0.34 -6.58
CA GLU A 87 5.83 0.02 -7.98
C GLU A 87 4.74 -1.04 -8.09
N ILE A 88 3.71 -0.77 -8.89
CA ILE A 88 2.65 -1.73 -9.20
C ILE A 88 2.34 -1.73 -10.71
N PRO A 89 1.81 -2.82 -11.28
CA PRO A 89 1.36 -2.83 -12.67
C PRO A 89 0.22 -1.83 -12.90
N ALA A 90 0.16 -1.26 -14.10
CA ALA A 90 -1.05 -0.59 -14.60
C ALA A 90 -2.06 -1.63 -15.10
N ASP A 91 -3.35 -1.31 -15.00
CA ASP A 91 -4.43 -2.12 -15.58
C ASP A 91 -4.47 -2.04 -17.12
N ALA A 92 -4.08 -0.88 -17.67
CA ALA A 92 -4.10 -0.58 -19.09
C ALA A 92 -2.75 -0.04 -19.60
N THR A 93 -2.51 -0.23 -20.90
CA THR A 93 -1.27 0.23 -21.53
C THR A 93 -1.18 1.74 -21.58
N PHE A 94 -0.03 2.29 -21.20
CA PHE A 94 0.29 3.71 -21.34
C PHE A 94 1.61 3.93 -22.08
N THR A 95 1.84 5.16 -22.49
CA THR A 95 2.98 5.63 -23.29
C THR A 95 3.68 6.77 -22.57
N ALA A 96 4.91 7.10 -22.99
CA ALA A 96 5.60 8.28 -22.47
C ALA A 96 4.80 9.58 -22.67
N ALA A 97 3.99 9.65 -23.74
CA ALA A 97 3.21 10.84 -24.07
C ALA A 97 2.02 11.06 -23.13
N ASN A 98 1.37 10.01 -22.65
CA ASN A 98 0.22 10.13 -21.74
C ASN A 98 0.59 9.93 -20.26
N LEU A 99 1.78 9.41 -19.93
CA LEU A 99 2.26 9.30 -18.54
C LEU A 99 2.25 10.65 -17.80
N ALA A 100 2.64 11.74 -18.48
CA ALA A 100 2.63 13.07 -17.87
C ALA A 100 1.24 13.53 -17.40
N ALA A 101 0.17 13.03 -18.03
CA ALA A 101 -1.21 13.33 -17.64
C ALA A 101 -1.71 12.46 -16.47
N LEU A 102 -1.07 11.30 -16.25
CA LEU A 102 -1.36 10.39 -15.15
C LEU A 102 -0.69 10.84 -13.84
N ILE A 103 0.49 11.48 -13.91
CA ILE A 103 1.20 11.95 -12.72
C ILE A 103 0.34 12.95 -11.94
N GLY A 104 0.19 12.70 -10.64
CA GLY A 104 -0.63 13.46 -9.70
C GLY A 104 -2.11 13.05 -9.67
N LYS A 105 -2.55 12.13 -10.54
CA LYS A 105 -3.90 11.59 -10.51
C LYS A 105 -4.05 10.59 -9.37
N THR A 106 -5.21 10.64 -8.73
CA THR A 106 -5.70 9.55 -7.91
C THR A 106 -6.28 8.47 -8.81
N CYS A 107 -6.19 7.22 -8.36
CA CYS A 107 -6.79 6.09 -9.03
C CYS A 107 -7.21 5.00 -8.04
N ASP A 108 -8.00 4.07 -8.55
CA ASP A 108 -8.46 2.91 -7.81
C ASP A 108 -7.39 1.82 -7.80
N LEU A 109 -7.45 0.98 -6.77
CA LEU A 109 -6.70 -0.27 -6.71
C LEU A 109 -7.64 -1.38 -7.17
N ILE A 110 -7.25 -2.11 -8.21
CA ILE A 110 -7.99 -3.29 -8.67
C ILE A 110 -7.13 -4.54 -8.52
N VAL A 111 -7.79 -5.70 -8.48
CA VAL A 111 -7.14 -7.01 -8.39
C VAL A 111 -7.59 -7.86 -9.57
N ASP A 112 -6.63 -8.38 -10.33
CA ASP A 112 -6.94 -9.27 -11.45
C ASP A 112 -7.25 -10.71 -11.00
N GLY A 113 -7.66 -11.55 -11.96
CA GLY A 113 -8.01 -12.95 -11.68
C GLY A 113 -6.87 -13.82 -11.14
N ASN A 114 -5.62 -13.33 -11.14
CA ASN A 114 -4.46 -13.99 -10.55
C ASN A 114 -4.11 -13.45 -9.15
N GLY A 115 -4.90 -12.53 -8.60
CA GLY A 115 -4.62 -11.87 -7.32
C GLY A 115 -3.57 -10.76 -7.42
N ILE A 116 -3.33 -10.21 -8.61
CA ILE A 116 -2.36 -9.14 -8.83
C ILE A 116 -3.06 -7.80 -8.66
N GLN A 117 -2.63 -7.05 -7.65
CA GLN A 117 -3.00 -5.64 -7.45
C GLN A 117 -2.43 -4.75 -8.56
N LYS A 118 -3.26 -3.91 -9.16
CA LYS A 118 -2.92 -2.96 -10.22
C LYS A 118 -3.54 -1.60 -9.94
N ALA A 119 -2.94 -0.56 -10.51
CA ALA A 119 -3.56 0.76 -10.59
C ALA A 119 -4.56 0.76 -11.74
N ASP A 120 -5.82 1.11 -11.45
CA ASP A 120 -6.82 1.37 -12.48
C ASP A 120 -6.68 2.81 -12.98
N ILE A 121 -6.07 3.01 -14.14
CA ILE A 121 -5.83 4.36 -14.67
C ILE A 121 -7.04 4.94 -15.41
N GLY A 122 -8.12 4.17 -15.57
CA GLY A 122 -9.35 4.57 -16.25
C GLY A 122 -10.48 4.95 -15.30
N GLU A 123 -10.47 4.42 -14.08
CA GLU A 123 -11.49 4.64 -13.06
C GLU A 123 -10.96 5.38 -11.81
N SER A 124 -11.87 6.07 -11.12
CA SER A 124 -11.58 6.99 -10.01
C SER A 124 -12.80 7.09 -9.11
N ASN A 125 -13.13 5.99 -8.44
CA ASN A 125 -14.24 5.86 -7.50
C ASN A 125 -13.74 5.89 -6.05
N GLU A 126 -12.81 5.00 -5.69
CA GLU A 126 -12.24 4.89 -4.35
C GLU A 126 -11.04 5.82 -4.15
N ASP A 127 -10.27 6.08 -5.21
CA ASP A 127 -9.13 7.00 -5.25
C ASP A 127 -8.05 6.71 -4.18
N VAL A 128 -7.74 5.44 -3.94
CA VAL A 128 -6.91 5.02 -2.79
C VAL A 128 -5.40 5.22 -3.00
N ILE A 129 -4.95 5.37 -4.23
CA ILE A 129 -3.53 5.56 -4.57
C ILE A 129 -3.35 6.79 -5.46
N VAL A 130 -2.13 7.34 -5.48
CA VAL A 130 -1.74 8.49 -6.30
C VAL A 130 -0.55 8.11 -7.15
N ILE A 131 -0.64 8.37 -8.45
CA ILE A 131 0.42 8.11 -9.42
C ILE A 131 1.45 9.25 -9.32
N ILE A 132 2.74 8.92 -9.21
CA ILE A 132 3.82 9.91 -9.23
C ILE A 132 4.84 9.70 -10.35
N GLY A 133 4.72 8.60 -11.08
CA GLY A 133 5.56 8.25 -12.21
C GLY A 133 5.26 6.84 -12.71
N GLY A 134 6.10 6.31 -13.59
CA GLY A 134 5.98 4.94 -14.05
C GLY A 134 7.09 4.55 -15.01
N ASP A 135 7.15 3.25 -15.32
CA ASP A 135 7.99 2.64 -16.34
C ASP A 135 7.11 2.22 -17.52
N VAL A 136 7.34 2.84 -18.68
CA VAL A 136 6.58 2.58 -19.90
C VAL A 136 6.94 1.23 -20.52
N ASP A 137 8.16 0.74 -20.33
CA ASP A 137 8.58 -0.52 -20.93
C ASP A 137 8.02 -1.72 -20.13
N GLU A 138 8.03 -1.61 -18.80
CA GLU A 138 7.48 -2.64 -17.89
C GLU A 138 5.96 -2.49 -17.64
N GLN A 139 5.36 -1.37 -18.08
CA GLN A 139 3.94 -1.03 -17.85
C GLN A 139 3.58 -1.01 -16.36
N THR A 140 4.47 -0.41 -15.56
CA THR A 140 4.30 -0.23 -14.12
C THR A 140 4.21 1.25 -13.75
N LEU A 141 3.52 1.53 -12.65
CA LEU A 141 3.36 2.87 -12.09
C LEU A 141 3.98 2.93 -10.72
N TYR A 142 4.62 4.06 -10.45
CA TYR A 142 5.10 4.43 -9.13
C TYR A 142 3.99 5.16 -8.42
N VAL A 143 3.53 4.59 -7.31
CA VAL A 143 2.37 5.07 -6.57
C VAL A 143 2.70 5.25 -5.10
N HIS A 144 1.97 6.16 -4.45
CA HIS A 144 1.89 6.20 -3.00
C HIS A 144 0.42 6.19 -2.56
N LEU A 145 0.15 5.98 -1.29
CA LEU A 145 -1.22 6.02 -0.77
C LEU A 145 -1.78 7.43 -0.88
N ASN A 146 -3.05 7.56 -1.24
CA ASN A 146 -3.73 8.85 -1.19
C ASN A 146 -3.85 9.29 0.27
N PRO A 147 -3.20 10.41 0.69
CA PRO A 147 -3.24 10.86 2.08
C PRO A 147 -4.65 11.14 2.59
N ASN A 148 -5.59 11.45 1.68
CA ASN A 148 -6.99 11.71 2.02
C ASN A 148 -7.80 10.42 2.29
N LYS A 149 -7.23 9.25 1.96
CA LYS A 149 -7.87 7.93 2.10
C LYS A 149 -7.15 7.03 3.11
N LEU A 150 -6.15 7.57 3.81
CA LEU A 150 -5.50 6.82 4.87
C LEU A 150 -6.49 6.55 5.99
N TYR A 151 -6.51 5.32 6.46
CA TYR A 151 -7.17 4.97 7.69
C TYR A 151 -6.61 5.85 8.82
N ALA A 152 -7.41 6.80 9.30
CA ALA A 152 -7.12 7.51 10.54
C ALA A 152 -7.21 6.47 11.65
N THR A 153 -6.09 5.82 11.98
CA THR A 153 -5.99 5.00 13.18
C THR A 153 -6.24 5.93 14.36
N GLY A 154 -7.50 6.02 14.77
CA GLY A 154 -7.88 6.50 16.08
C GLY A 154 -7.07 5.69 17.07
N VAL A 155 -6.06 6.34 17.63
CA VAL A 155 -5.37 5.88 18.83
C VAL A 155 -6.46 5.56 19.85
N VAL A 156 -6.55 4.30 20.26
CA VAL A 156 -7.26 3.90 21.48
C VAL A 156 -6.24 3.29 22.41
#